data_AF-A0AAV6JPY4-F1
#
_entry.id   AF-A0AAV6JPY4-F1
#
_cell.length_a   1.000
_cell.length_b   1.000
_cell.length_c   1.000
_cell.angle_alpha   90.00
_cell.angle_beta   90.00
_cell.angle_gamma   90.00
#
_symmetry.space_group_name_H-M   'P 1'
#
loop_
_entity.id
_entity.type
_entity.pdbx_description
1 polymer ?
#
loop_
_entity_poly.entity_id
_entity_poly.type
_entity_poly.pdbx_seq_one_letter_code
_entity_poly.pdbx_strand_id
1 'polypeptide(L)'
;MLRGGAKAASANSSAYETFINELRDRLRILSVHDVSGIPVLPSRSSVPDSRRFVLVDLTNYNGNTITVAIDAVDVYVVAFRIRNQAYIFRDAPDASATLFTEIANRRPLRYSGNYGELERLSGRSREETDLGLNNLNGSGKVQPRSVRTATFSS
;
A
#
# COMPACT_ATOMS: atom_id res chain seq x y z
N MET A 1 14.19 -5.29 3.45
CA MET A 1 13.11 -4.52 2.80
C MET A 1 13.70 -3.47 1.86
N LEU A 2 13.15 -3.33 0.65
CA LEU A 2 13.52 -2.28 -0.30
C LEU A 2 12.58 -1.07 -0.09
N ARG A 3 13.11 0.15 0.01
CA ARG A 3 12.32 1.37 0.29
C ARG A 3 12.53 2.46 -0.77
N GLY A 4 11.45 2.94 -1.38
CA GLY A 4 11.44 4.03 -2.35
C GLY A 4 10.40 5.09 -1.98
N GLY A 5 10.23 6.14 -2.78
CA GLY A 5 9.19 7.12 -2.52
C GLY A 5 9.01 8.19 -3.60
N ALA A 6 7.87 8.88 -3.53
CA ALA A 6 7.48 9.97 -4.42
C ALA A 6 6.93 11.16 -3.62
N LYS A 7 7.11 12.36 -4.15
CA LYS A 7 6.61 13.62 -3.57
C LYS A 7 5.69 14.31 -4.55
N ALA A 8 4.47 14.61 -4.11
CA ALA A 8 3.48 15.33 -4.92
C ALA A 8 3.98 16.72 -5.34
N ALA A 9 4.64 17.46 -4.44
CA ALA A 9 5.09 18.83 -4.68
C ALA A 9 6.07 19.00 -5.86
N SER A 10 6.76 17.93 -6.25
CA SER A 10 7.66 17.90 -7.41
C SER A 10 7.17 16.92 -8.49
N ALA A 11 5.92 16.46 -8.40
CA ALA A 11 5.37 15.49 -9.33
C ALA A 11 5.07 16.15 -10.67
N ASN A 12 5.65 15.60 -11.73
CA ASN A 12 5.32 15.83 -13.12
C ASN A 12 5.35 14.46 -13.83
N SER A 13 4.99 14.41 -15.11
CA SER A 13 4.91 13.14 -15.85
C SER A 13 6.23 12.35 -15.81
N SER A 14 7.37 13.02 -15.97
CA SER A 14 8.69 12.37 -15.94
C SER A 14 9.06 11.84 -14.54
N ALA A 15 8.78 12.61 -13.49
CA ALA A 15 9.01 12.19 -12.12
C ALA A 15 8.10 11.00 -11.72
N TYR A 16 6.85 11.00 -12.18
CA TYR A 16 5.93 9.88 -11.98
C TYR A 16 6.39 8.62 -12.75
N GLU A 17 6.78 8.77 -14.01
CA GLU A 17 7.33 7.68 -14.81
C GLU A 17 8.58 7.07 -14.15
N THR A 18 9.51 7.92 -13.70
CA THR A 18 10.71 7.49 -12.97
C THR A 18 10.34 6.70 -11.73
N PHE A 19 9.41 7.21 -10.91
CA PHE A 19 8.92 6.52 -9.72
C PHE A 19 8.31 5.14 -10.04
N ILE A 20 7.48 5.04 -11.07
CA ILE A 20 6.86 3.77 -11.49
C ILE A 20 7.92 2.79 -11.99
N ASN A 21 8.92 3.26 -12.75
CA ASN A 21 10.01 2.41 -13.22
C ASN A 21 10.89 1.91 -12.07
N GLU A 22 11.23 2.76 -11.10
CA GLU A 22 11.95 2.33 -9.90
C GLU A 22 11.16 1.29 -9.08
N LEU A 23 9.85 1.45 -8.98
CA LEU A 23 8.99 0.46 -8.31
C LEU A 23 9.03 -0.89 -9.06
N ARG A 24 8.91 -0.85 -10.39
CA ARG A 24 9.02 -2.05 -11.24
C ARG A 24 10.38 -2.72 -11.11
N ASP A 25 11.47 -1.95 -11.09
CA ASP A 25 12.83 -2.48 -10.94
C ASP A 25 13.01 -3.18 -9.59
N ARG A 26 12.49 -2.60 -8.50
CA ARG A 26 12.53 -3.22 -7.17
C ARG A 26 11.76 -4.54 -7.11
N LEU A 27 10.61 -4.61 -7.79
CA LEU A 27 9.85 -5.86 -7.93
C LEU A 27 10.61 -6.87 -8.81
N ARG A 28 11.24 -6.41 -9.88
CA ARG A 28 12.02 -7.23 -10.82
C ARG A 28 13.27 -7.84 -10.19
N ILE A 29 13.93 -7.18 -9.24
CA ILE A 29 15.07 -7.75 -8.49
C ILE A 29 14.70 -9.06 -7.78
N LEU A 30 13.42 -9.25 -7.46
CA LEU A 30 12.93 -10.47 -6.83
C LEU A 30 12.45 -11.51 -7.84
N SER A 31 12.27 -11.12 -9.10
CA SER A 31 11.91 -12.03 -10.19
C SER A 31 13.11 -12.87 -10.62
N VAL A 32 12.84 -14.14 -10.92
CA VAL A 32 13.83 -15.13 -11.36
C VAL A 32 13.74 -15.45 -12.85
N HIS A 33 12.69 -15.02 -13.54
CA HIS A 33 12.49 -15.27 -14.98
C HIS A 33 11.52 -14.27 -15.61
N ASP A 34 11.62 -14.12 -16.93
CA ASP A 34 10.62 -13.46 -17.76
C ASP A 34 9.93 -14.47 -18.69
N VAL A 35 8.71 -14.14 -19.11
CA VAL A 35 7.97 -14.85 -20.15
C VAL A 35 7.77 -13.89 -21.30
N SER A 36 8.38 -14.20 -22.44
CA SER A 36 8.33 -13.33 -23.64
C SER A 36 8.79 -11.89 -23.37
N GLY A 37 9.84 -11.71 -22.54
CA GLY A 37 10.35 -10.38 -22.17
C GLY A 37 9.54 -9.65 -21.11
N ILE A 38 8.44 -10.24 -20.62
CA ILE A 38 7.62 -9.68 -19.54
C ILE A 38 8.09 -10.30 -18.22
N PRO A 39 8.65 -9.53 -17.27
CA PRO A 39 9.07 -10.06 -15.98
C PRO A 39 7.87 -10.60 -15.20
N VAL A 40 8.01 -11.83 -14.70
CA VAL A 40 6.99 -12.50 -13.88
C VAL A 40 7.33 -12.33 -12.40
N LEU A 41 6.34 -12.01 -11.57
CA LEU A 41 6.56 -11.89 -10.13
C LEU A 41 6.99 -13.25 -9.55
N PRO A 42 7.86 -13.26 -8.53
CA PRO A 42 8.30 -14.51 -7.92
C PRO A 42 7.15 -15.24 -7.22
N SER A 43 7.24 -16.57 -7.18
CA SER A 43 6.34 -17.37 -6.36
C SER A 43 6.54 -17.08 -4.87
N ARG A 44 5.48 -17.21 -4.08
CA ARG A 44 5.56 -17.01 -2.62
C ARG A 44 6.62 -17.87 -1.94
N SER A 45 6.85 -19.08 -2.43
CA SER A 45 7.84 -20.03 -1.89
C SER A 45 9.29 -19.65 -2.22
N SER A 46 9.54 -18.82 -3.24
CA SER A 46 10.89 -18.41 -3.62
C SER A 46 11.35 -17.11 -2.96
N VAL A 47 10.46 -16.40 -2.25
CA VAL A 47 10.79 -15.14 -1.57
C VAL A 47 10.71 -15.30 -0.05
N PRO A 48 11.82 -15.12 0.69
CA PRO A 48 11.77 -15.09 2.14
C PRO A 48 11.06 -13.83 2.64
N ASP A 49 10.35 -13.94 3.76
CA ASP A 49 9.51 -12.86 4.31
C ASP A 49 10.29 -11.55 4.55
N SER A 50 11.57 -11.64 4.88
CA SER A 50 12.48 -10.49 5.07
C SER A 50 12.70 -9.65 3.80
N ARG A 51 12.41 -10.21 2.62
CA ARG A 51 12.54 -9.58 1.30
C ARG A 51 11.21 -9.44 0.55
N ARG A 52 10.11 -9.99 1.08
CA ARG A 52 8.80 -10.04 0.41
C ARG A 52 8.16 -8.67 0.21
N PHE A 53 8.40 -7.71 1.10
CA PHE A 53 7.70 -6.43 1.07
C PHE A 53 8.56 -5.28 0.54
N VAL A 54 7.98 -4.50 -0.37
CA VAL A 54 8.51 -3.23 -0.86
C VAL A 54 7.79 -2.10 -0.15
N LEU A 55 8.55 -1.18 0.46
CA LEU A 55 8.01 -0.01 1.13
C LEU A 55 8.07 1.21 0.22
N VAL A 56 6.97 1.95 0.13
CA VAL A 56 6.84 3.15 -0.70
C VAL A 56 6.39 4.32 0.15
N ASP A 57 7.20 5.37 0.22
CA ASP A 57 6.83 6.63 0.86
C ASP A 57 6.11 7.55 -0.15
N LEU A 58 4.89 7.95 0.16
CA LEU A 58 4.12 8.91 -0.62
C LEU A 58 3.94 10.18 0.20
N THR A 59 4.47 11.29 -0.31
CA THR A 59 4.45 12.59 0.38
C THR A 59 3.54 13.57 -0.34
N ASN A 60 2.56 14.13 0.37
CA ASN A 60 1.61 15.08 -0.20
C ASN A 60 2.18 16.53 -0.28
N TYR A 61 1.41 17.48 -0.84
CA TYR A 61 1.84 18.88 -0.98
C TYR A 61 2.15 19.56 0.36
N ASN A 62 1.51 19.10 1.43
CA ASN A 62 1.73 19.60 2.79
C ASN A 62 2.92 18.92 3.49
N GLY A 63 3.69 18.09 2.80
CA GLY A 63 4.82 17.37 3.37
C GLY A 63 4.45 16.18 4.27
N ASN A 64 3.16 15.78 4.32
CA ASN A 64 2.77 14.59 5.07
C ASN A 64 3.10 13.34 4.28
N THR A 65 3.84 12.43 4.90
CA THR A 65 4.23 11.15 4.31
C THR A 65 3.41 10.00 4.89
N ILE A 66 2.91 9.15 3.99
CA ILE A 66 2.45 7.80 4.32
C ILE A 66 3.48 6.80 3.78
N THR A 67 3.72 5.70 4.49
CA THR A 67 4.50 4.58 3.95
C THR A 67 3.54 3.44 3.64
N VAL A 68 3.50 3.01 2.39
CA VAL A 68 2.70 1.89 1.90
C VAL A 68 3.59 0.65 1.81
N ALA A 69 3.10 -0.50 2.24
CA ALA A 69 3.77 -1.78 2.08
C ALA A 69 3.08 -2.58 0.97
N ILE A 70 3.85 -2.95 -0.04
CA ILE A 70 3.43 -3.70 -1.22
C ILE A 70 4.05 -5.09 -1.15
N ASP A 71 3.23 -6.12 -1.35
CA ASP A 71 3.69 -7.50 -1.44
C ASP A 71 4.27 -7.78 -2.82
N ALA A 72 5.52 -8.24 -2.89
CA ALA A 72 6.21 -8.41 -4.16
C ALA A 72 5.73 -9.61 -4.97
N VAL A 73 4.91 -10.50 -4.40
CA VAL A 73 4.42 -11.70 -5.10
C VAL A 73 3.19 -11.43 -5.95
N ASP A 74 2.44 -10.36 -5.66
CA ASP A 74 1.17 -10.02 -6.33
C ASP A 74 0.91 -8.51 -6.50
N VAL A 75 1.80 -7.64 -5.97
CA VAL A 75 1.70 -6.17 -5.98
C VAL A 75 0.52 -5.63 -5.16
N TYR A 76 -0.03 -6.42 -4.23
CA TYR A 76 -1.10 -5.96 -3.34
C TYR A 76 -0.55 -5.04 -2.26
N VAL A 77 -1.31 -3.99 -1.95
CA VAL A 77 -1.07 -3.20 -0.75
C VAL A 77 -1.60 -3.98 0.45
N VAL A 78 -0.69 -4.37 1.34
CA VAL A 78 -1.01 -5.23 2.50
C VAL A 78 -1.08 -4.46 3.82
N ALA A 79 -0.38 -3.32 3.88
CA ALA A 79 -0.38 -2.46 5.05
C ALA A 79 0.05 -1.05 4.67
N PHE A 80 -0.23 -0.09 5.56
CA PHE A 80 0.33 1.26 5.47
C PHE A 80 0.55 1.84 6.87
N ARG A 81 1.46 2.80 6.98
CA ARG A 81 1.66 3.59 8.20
C ARG A 81 1.53 5.08 7.94
N ILE A 82 1.03 5.77 8.96
CA ILE A 82 0.91 7.21 9.02
C ILE A 82 1.48 7.61 10.38
N ARG A 83 2.60 8.33 10.38
CA ARG A 83 3.33 8.71 11.61
C ARG A 83 3.61 7.47 12.48
N ASN A 84 3.15 7.45 13.73
CA ASN A 84 3.39 6.38 14.70
C ASN A 84 2.24 5.35 14.79
N GLN A 85 1.49 5.18 13.70
CA GLN A 85 0.41 4.22 13.61
C GLN A 85 0.47 3.44 12.30
N ALA A 86 0.31 2.13 12.37
CA ALA A 86 0.27 1.27 11.20
C ALA A 86 -1.04 0.49 11.15
N TYR A 87 -1.48 0.20 9.94
CA TYR A 87 -2.73 -0.49 9.64
C TYR A 87 -2.42 -1.63 8.69
N ILE A 88 -2.91 -2.83 9.01
CA ILE A 88 -2.65 -4.05 8.24
C ILE A 88 -4.00 -4.60 7.79
N PHE A 89 -4.16 -4.89 6.50
CA PHE A 89 -5.41 -5.42 5.97
C PHE A 89 -5.68 -6.84 6.49
N ARG A 90 -6.96 -7.21 6.62
CA ARG A 90 -7.40 -8.49 7.20
C ARG A 90 -6.86 -9.70 6.43
N ASP A 91 -6.73 -9.58 5.12
CA ASP A 91 -6.26 -10.60 4.19
C ASP A 91 -4.73 -10.68 4.10
N ALA A 92 -4.00 -9.95 4.94
CA ALA A 92 -2.54 -10.00 4.99
C ALA A 92 -2.00 -10.37 6.40
N PRO A 93 -2.43 -11.49 7.01
CA PRO A 93 -2.02 -11.86 8.37
C PRO A 93 -0.50 -12.05 8.51
N ASP A 94 0.15 -12.68 7.51
CA ASP A 94 1.61 -12.89 7.47
C ASP A 94 2.41 -11.59 7.56
N ALA A 95 1.84 -10.50 7.04
CA ALA A 95 2.49 -9.19 7.01
C ALA A 95 2.63 -8.61 8.43
N SER A 96 1.76 -9.01 9.38
CA SER A 96 1.79 -8.52 10.77
C SER A 96 3.06 -8.93 11.53
N ALA A 97 3.65 -10.07 11.17
CA ALA A 97 4.87 -10.56 11.82
C ALA A 97 6.13 -9.76 11.43
N THR A 98 6.11 -9.11 10.26
CA THR A 98 7.32 -8.53 9.66
C THR A 98 7.21 -7.04 9.38
N LEU A 99 6.02 -6.50 9.10
CA LEU A 99 5.83 -5.09 8.77
C LEU A 99 5.62 -4.22 9.99
N PHE A 100 6.30 -3.07 9.98
CA PHE A 100 6.14 -1.98 10.93
C PHE A 100 6.28 -2.44 12.39
N THR A 101 7.14 -3.43 12.66
CA THR A 101 7.32 -4.03 14.00
C THR A 101 7.85 -3.04 15.02
N GLU A 102 8.49 -1.97 14.55
CA GLU A 102 8.93 -0.83 15.35
C GLU A 102 7.78 0.09 15.84
N ILE A 103 6.57 -0.06 15.28
CA ILE A 103 5.41 0.75 15.62
C ILE A 103 4.60 0.06 16.73
N ALA A 104 4.43 0.72 17.88
CA ALA A 104 3.65 0.17 18.99
C ALA A 104 2.15 0.07 18.67
N ASN A 105 1.60 1.06 17.96
CA ASN A 105 0.17 1.12 17.62
C ASN A 105 -0.10 0.52 16.23
N ARG A 106 0.11 -0.80 16.09
CA ARG A 106 -0.29 -1.57 14.91
C ARG A 106 -1.74 -2.02 15.04
N ARG A 107 -2.57 -1.73 14.03
CA ARG A 107 -4.00 -2.04 14.04
C ARG A 107 -4.35 -2.96 12.86
N PRO A 108 -4.75 -4.21 13.11
CA PRO A 108 -5.39 -4.99 12.06
C PRO A 108 -6.72 -4.33 11.69
N LEU A 109 -6.94 -4.13 10.39
CA LEU A 109 -8.20 -3.67 9.84
C LEU A 109 -9.18 -4.84 9.82
N ARG A 110 -10.46 -4.54 10.02
CA ARG A 110 -11.54 -5.55 9.98
C ARG A 110 -11.98 -5.90 8.55
N TYR A 111 -11.31 -5.33 7.56
CA TYR A 111 -11.59 -5.46 6.14
C TYR A 111 -10.28 -5.73 5.39
N SER A 112 -10.44 -6.37 4.25
CA SER A 112 -9.41 -6.75 3.29
C SER A 112 -9.10 -5.61 2.32
N GLY A 113 -8.00 -5.75 1.59
CA GLY A 113 -7.56 -4.80 0.57
C GLY A 113 -8.24 -4.97 -0.80
N ASN A 114 -9.16 -5.92 -0.95
CA ASN A 114 -9.82 -6.16 -2.23
C ASN A 114 -10.85 -5.06 -2.59
N TYR A 115 -11.06 -4.86 -3.89
CA TYR A 115 -11.95 -3.79 -4.36
C TYR A 115 -13.40 -3.93 -3.88
N GLY A 116 -13.95 -5.15 -3.83
CA GLY A 116 -15.33 -5.35 -3.40
C GLY A 116 -15.60 -4.88 -1.97
N GLU A 117 -14.68 -5.15 -1.04
CA GLU A 117 -14.81 -4.62 0.33
C GLU A 117 -14.48 -3.13 0.43
N LEU A 118 -13.48 -2.64 -0.32
CA LEU A 118 -13.11 -1.22 -0.30
C LEU A 118 -14.24 -0.33 -0.85
N GLU A 119 -14.86 -0.72 -1.97
CA GLU A 119 -16.00 -0.02 -2.58
C GLU A 119 -17.23 -0.05 -1.66
N ARG A 120 -17.51 -1.21 -1.06
CA ARG A 120 -18.61 -1.34 -0.08
C ARG A 120 -18.42 -0.42 1.13
N LEU A 121 -17.19 -0.24 1.60
CA LEU A 121 -16.89 0.62 2.76
C LEU A 121 -16.79 2.10 2.40
N SER A 122 -16.33 2.44 1.20
CA SER A 122 -16.29 3.82 0.71
C SER A 122 -17.69 4.33 0.32
N GLY A 123 -18.59 3.41 -0.05
CA GLY A 123 -19.90 3.73 -0.60
C GLY A 123 -19.83 4.27 -2.04
N ARG A 124 -18.72 4.01 -2.75
CA ARG A 124 -18.49 4.44 -4.13
C ARG A 124 -17.76 3.35 -4.90
N SER A 125 -18.13 3.17 -6.17
CA SER A 125 -17.37 2.27 -7.05
C SER A 125 -16.06 2.91 -7.50
N ARG A 126 -15.15 2.10 -8.05
CA ARG A 126 -13.91 2.61 -8.68
C ARG A 126 -14.18 3.58 -9.82
N GLU A 127 -15.21 3.32 -10.62
CA GLU A 127 -15.59 4.14 -11.77
C GLU A 127 -16.08 5.53 -11.36
N GLU A 128 -16.60 5.67 -10.14
CA GLU A 128 -17.08 6.92 -9.55
C GLU A 128 -16.01 7.65 -8.71
N THR A 129 -14.83 7.06 -8.57
CA THR A 129 -13.76 7.57 -7.74
C THR A 129 -12.75 8.34 -8.59
N ASP A 130 -12.70 9.66 -8.41
CA ASP A 130 -11.76 10.50 -9.14
C ASP A 130 -10.30 10.15 -8.82
N LEU A 131 -9.50 9.98 -9.86
CA LEU A 131 -8.05 9.70 -9.77
C LEU A 131 -7.23 10.94 -10.15
N GLY A 132 -5.93 10.94 -9.85
CA GLY A 132 -4.99 12.01 -10.20
C GLY A 132 -4.26 12.63 -9.01
N LEU A 133 -3.30 13.52 -9.28
CA LEU A 133 -2.40 14.09 -8.26
C LEU A 133 -3.13 14.85 -7.14
N ASN A 134 -4.20 15.57 -7.47
CA ASN A 134 -5.02 16.29 -6.48
C ASN A 134 -5.71 15.31 -5.51
N ASN A 135 -6.25 14.21 -6.04
CA ASN A 135 -6.88 13.16 -5.24
C ASN A 135 -5.86 12.38 -4.40
N LEU A 136 -4.69 12.10 -4.97
CA LEU A 136 -3.56 11.51 -4.24
C LEU A 136 -3.06 12.43 -3.11
N ASN A 137 -3.01 13.75 -3.33
CA ASN A 137 -2.65 14.71 -2.29
C ASN A 137 -3.67 14.71 -1.13
N GLY A 138 -4.96 14.59 -1.45
CA GLY A 138 -6.05 14.55 -0.47
C GLY A 138 -6.13 13.25 0.34
N SER A 139 -5.71 12.11 -0.21
CA SER A 139 -5.84 10.80 0.42
C SER A 139 -5.00 10.64 1.70
N GLY A 140 -3.89 11.37 1.82
CA GLY A 140 -3.05 11.39 3.04
C GLY A 140 -3.71 12.02 4.28
N LYS A 141 -4.92 12.57 4.15
CA LYS A 141 -5.71 13.12 5.28
C LYS A 141 -6.58 12.07 5.98
N VAL A 142 -6.69 10.85 5.42
CA VAL A 142 -7.65 9.84 5.89
C VAL A 142 -7.06 9.05 7.07
N GLN A 143 -7.65 9.22 8.26
CA GLN A 143 -7.55 8.22 9.32
C GLN A 143 -8.61 7.14 9.06
N PRO A 144 -8.29 5.84 9.19
CA PRO A 144 -9.28 4.77 9.10
C PRO A 144 -10.38 5.01 10.12
N ARG A 145 -11.63 5.10 9.65
CA ARG A 145 -12.79 5.22 10.52
C ARG A 145 -12.80 4.01 11.46
N SER A 146 -12.64 4.26 12.76
CA SER A 146 -12.98 3.26 13.77
C SER A 146 -14.48 3.01 13.63
N VAL A 147 -14.86 1.84 13.14
CA VAL A 147 -16.24 1.38 13.14
C VAL A 147 -16.62 1.24 14.62
N ARG A 148 -17.25 2.27 15.18
CA ARG A 148 -17.92 2.18 16.48
C ARG A 148 -19.08 1.22 16.28
N THR A 149 -19.07 0.11 17.00
CA THR A 149 -20.20 -0.81 17.13
C THR A 149 -21.41 0.02 17.57
N ALA A 150 -22.42 0.12 16.72
CA ALA A 150 -23.72 0.64 17.14
C ALA A 150 -24.36 -0.45 17.99
N THR A 151 -24.28 -0.31 19.31
CA THR A 151 -25.11 -1.08 20.24
C THR A 151 -26.54 -0.58 20.06
N PHE A 152 -27.37 -1.33 19.34
CA PHE A 152 -28.82 -1.17 19.46
C PHE A 152 -29.23 -1.83 20.77
N SER A 153 -29.67 -1.02 21.73
CA SER A 153 -30.42 -1.52 22.87
C SER A 153 -31.88 -1.48 22.47
N SER A 154 -32.50 -2.65 22.38
CA SER A 154 -33.95 -2.84 22.41
C SER A 154 -34.49 -2.65 23.82
#